data_AF-A0A962S5W4-F1
#
_entry.id   AF-A0A962S5W4-F1
#
_cell.length_a   1.000
_cell.length_b   1.000
_cell.length_c   1.000
_cell.angle_alpha   90.00
_cell.angle_beta   90.00
_cell.angle_gamma   90.00
#
_symmetry.space_group_name_H-M   'P 1'
#
loop_
_entity.id
_entity.type
_entity.pdbx_description
1 polymer ?
#
loop_
_entity_poly.entity_id
_entity_poly.type
_entity_poly.pdbx_seq_one_letter_code
_entity_poly.pdbx_strand_id
1 'polypeptide(L)'
;IEVRVAASLRPYRIPLQFANPYAYQGAHLIGEYDTLVRTLLSGCHVGLLDRASSEQAVQLGGRRIRGVFVLPQGYRFLGIDRASVRRQDEKAQRAQALMGDLPLAVLSGERQAPQVPRKLRFPEGYRKAATQASLLSPPGPDLQHGEA
;
A
#
# COMPACT_ATOMS: atom_id res chain seq x y z
N ILE A 1 -0.47 -27.48 31.62
CA ILE A 1 -1.28 -26.24 31.55
C ILE A 1 -1.04 -25.62 30.19
N GLU A 2 -2.07 -25.43 29.38
CA GLU A 2 -1.96 -24.80 28.05
C GLU A 2 -2.44 -23.35 28.17
N VAL A 3 -1.56 -22.38 27.88
CA VAL A 3 -1.90 -20.95 27.89
C VAL A 3 -2.04 -20.50 26.44
N ARG A 4 -3.21 -19.98 26.08
CA ARG A 4 -3.47 -19.40 24.75
C ARG A 4 -3.21 -17.90 24.77
N VAL A 5 -2.82 -17.34 23.62
CA VAL A 5 -2.68 -15.88 23.47
C VAL A 5 -4.04 -15.21 23.70
N ALA A 6 -4.03 -14.15 24.51
CA ALA A 6 -5.20 -13.35 24.83
C ALA A 6 -5.88 -12.80 23.57
N ALA A 7 -7.19 -12.62 23.69
CA ALA A 7 -8.03 -12.03 22.66
C ALA A 7 -8.75 -10.80 23.22
N SER A 8 -8.98 -9.81 22.37
CA SER A 8 -9.74 -8.62 22.73
C SER A 8 -11.19 -8.98 22.98
N LEU A 9 -11.74 -8.55 24.13
CA LEU A 9 -13.15 -8.75 24.47
C LEU A 9 -14.10 -8.04 23.49
N ARG A 10 -13.66 -6.92 22.93
CA ARG A 10 -14.39 -6.13 21.94
C ARG A 10 -13.47 -5.86 20.74
N PRO A 11 -13.33 -6.82 19.80
CA PRO A 11 -12.48 -6.64 18.64
C PRO A 11 -13.07 -5.58 17.71
N TYR A 12 -12.26 -4.64 17.26
CA TYR A 12 -12.66 -3.66 16.26
C TYR A 12 -12.49 -4.25 14.86
N ARG A 13 -13.50 -4.10 13.99
CA ARG A 13 -13.50 -4.65 12.63
C ARG A 13 -13.58 -3.51 11.63
N ILE A 14 -12.59 -3.40 10.76
CA ILE A 14 -12.51 -2.39 9.70
C ILE A 14 -12.43 -3.12 8.36
N PRO A 15 -13.42 -2.97 7.45
CA PRO A 15 -13.28 -3.47 6.09
C PRO A 15 -12.22 -2.65 5.36
N LEU A 16 -11.26 -3.32 4.73
CA LEU A 16 -10.17 -2.69 3.97
C LEU A 16 -10.21 -3.15 2.52
N GLN A 17 -9.97 -2.21 1.60
CA GLN A 17 -9.72 -2.48 0.19
C GLN A 17 -8.30 -2.04 -0.15
N PHE A 18 -7.58 -2.87 -0.91
CA PHE A 18 -6.18 -2.63 -1.23
C PHE A 18 -6.01 -2.31 -2.71
N ALA A 19 -5.60 -1.08 -3.01
CA ALA A 19 -5.32 -0.64 -4.39
C ALA A 19 -3.98 -1.14 -4.93
N ASN A 20 -3.05 -1.54 -4.04
CA ASN A 20 -1.76 -2.07 -4.41
C ASN A 20 -1.24 -3.07 -3.36
N PRO A 21 -0.27 -3.93 -3.71
CA PRO A 21 0.31 -4.91 -2.78
C PRO A 21 0.94 -4.31 -1.51
N TYR A 22 1.54 -3.11 -1.61
CA TYR A 22 2.14 -2.42 -0.45
C TYR A 22 1.08 -1.98 0.58
N ALA A 23 -0.12 -1.62 0.15
CA ALA A 23 -1.24 -1.31 1.04
C ALA A 23 -1.66 -2.53 1.87
N TYR A 24 -1.68 -3.72 1.24
CA TYR A 24 -1.91 -4.97 1.97
C TYR A 24 -0.77 -5.25 2.96
N GLN A 25 0.49 -5.09 2.56
CA GLN A 25 1.64 -5.26 3.45
C GLN A 25 1.57 -4.32 4.67
N GLY A 26 1.14 -3.07 4.47
CA GLY A 26 0.91 -2.12 5.56
C GLY A 26 -0.15 -2.61 6.55
N ALA A 27 -1.30 -3.08 6.05
CA ALA A 27 -2.35 -3.64 6.92
C ALA A 27 -1.91 -4.93 7.63
N HIS A 28 -1.17 -5.79 6.93
CA HIS A 28 -0.60 -7.00 7.52
C HIS A 28 0.36 -6.66 8.66
N LEU A 29 1.23 -5.65 8.49
CA LEU A 29 2.12 -5.16 9.55
C LEU A 29 1.35 -4.70 10.80
N ILE A 30 0.20 -4.05 10.64
CA ILE A 30 -0.67 -3.69 11.78
C ILE A 30 -1.20 -4.95 12.49
N GLY A 31 -1.60 -5.98 11.74
CA GLY A 31 -2.06 -7.26 12.31
C GLY A 31 -0.97 -8.03 13.06
N GLU A 32 0.25 -8.04 12.53
CA GLU A 32 1.42 -8.62 13.22
C GLU A 32 1.71 -7.89 14.53
N TYR A 33 1.59 -6.56 14.53
CA TYR A 33 1.75 -5.76 15.74
C TYR A 33 0.66 -6.01 16.78
N ASP A 34 -0.61 -6.10 16.36
CA ASP A 34 -1.70 -6.49 17.28
C ASP A 34 -1.41 -7.84 17.94
N THR A 35 -0.92 -8.81 17.14
CA THR A 35 -0.53 -10.13 17.65
C THR A 35 0.64 -10.05 18.64
N LEU A 36 1.65 -9.20 18.37
CA LEU A 36 2.75 -8.94 19.30
C LEU A 36 2.23 -8.37 20.62
N VAL A 37 1.38 -7.35 20.56
CA VAL A 37 0.80 -6.70 21.76
C VAL A 37 0.01 -7.70 22.58
N ARG A 38 -0.86 -8.50 21.95
CA ARG A 38 -1.65 -9.54 22.64
C ARG A 38 -0.74 -10.59 23.29
N THR A 39 0.34 -10.99 22.63
CA THR A 39 1.31 -11.95 23.18
C THR A 39 2.02 -11.38 24.41
N LEU A 40 2.49 -10.13 24.35
CA LEU A 40 3.12 -9.45 25.48
C LEU A 40 2.17 -9.33 26.68
N LEU A 41 0.93 -8.89 26.44
CA LEU A 41 -0.09 -8.78 27.50
C LEU A 41 -0.42 -10.14 28.12
N SER A 42 -0.45 -11.20 27.31
CA SER A 42 -0.66 -12.56 27.79
C SER A 42 0.48 -12.99 28.71
N GLY A 43 1.73 -12.76 28.30
CA GLY A 43 2.91 -13.05 29.09
C GLY A 43 2.92 -12.30 30.42
N CYS A 44 2.55 -11.01 30.42
CA CYS A 44 2.37 -10.26 31.67
C CYS A 44 1.28 -10.84 32.56
N HIS A 45 0.14 -11.23 31.99
CA HIS A 45 -1.00 -11.75 32.76
C HIS A 45 -0.67 -13.05 33.49
N VAL A 46 0.14 -13.93 32.88
CA VAL A 46 0.57 -15.19 33.50
C VAL A 46 1.89 -15.09 34.27
N GLY A 47 2.46 -13.89 34.39
CA GLY A 47 3.72 -13.64 35.12
C GLY A 47 4.99 -14.10 34.41
N LEU A 48 4.95 -14.37 33.10
CA LEU A 48 6.14 -14.72 32.29
C LEU A 48 6.97 -13.50 31.89
N LEU A 49 6.34 -12.32 31.79
CA LEU A 49 6.99 -11.08 31.39
C LEU A 49 6.72 -9.98 32.41
N ASP A 50 7.71 -9.13 32.66
CA ASP A 50 7.51 -7.94 33.47
C ASP A 50 6.73 -6.87 32.71
N ARG A 51 6.01 -6.03 33.47
CA ARG A 51 5.14 -5.01 32.90
C ARG A 51 5.93 -3.88 32.23
N ALA A 52 7.05 -3.47 32.82
CA ALA A 52 7.82 -2.33 32.33
C ALA A 52 8.45 -2.61 30.96
N SER A 53 9.13 -3.74 30.79
CA SER A 53 9.73 -4.15 29.52
C SER A 53 8.68 -4.37 28.45
N SER A 54 7.53 -4.96 28.82
CA SER A 54 6.42 -5.18 27.88
C SER A 54 5.83 -3.87 27.38
N GLU A 55 5.61 -2.89 28.27
CA GLU A 55 5.17 -1.55 27.89
C GLU A 55 6.19 -0.85 26.98
N GLN A 56 7.49 -0.94 27.29
CA GLN A 56 8.55 -0.41 26.44
C GLN A 56 8.56 -1.04 25.04
N ALA A 57 8.39 -2.36 24.95
CA ALA A 57 8.32 -3.08 23.68
C ALA A 57 7.12 -2.63 22.83
N VAL A 58 5.95 -2.47 23.46
CA VAL A 58 4.75 -1.92 22.81
C VAL A 58 5.00 -0.50 22.30
N GLN A 59 5.57 0.39 23.12
CA GLN A 59 5.85 1.78 22.70
C GLN A 59 6.84 1.85 21.54
N LEU A 60 7.92 1.05 21.59
CA LEU A 60 8.90 0.97 20.53
C LEU A 60 8.28 0.47 19.23
N GLY A 61 7.53 -0.64 19.28
CA GLY A 61 6.83 -1.20 18.13
C GLY A 61 5.84 -0.19 17.52
N GLY A 62 5.01 0.43 18.36
CA GLY A 62 4.07 1.46 17.93
C GLY A 62 4.76 2.66 17.27
N ARG A 63 5.91 3.11 17.80
CA ARG A 63 6.70 4.18 17.18
C ARG A 63 7.20 3.78 15.79
N ARG A 64 7.72 2.57 15.63
CA ARG A 64 8.22 2.07 14.33
C ARG A 64 7.09 2.00 13.29
N ILE A 65 5.93 1.47 13.67
CA ILE A 65 4.78 1.37 12.77
C ILE A 65 4.32 2.74 12.32
N ARG A 66 4.11 3.68 13.26
CA ARG A 66 3.76 5.05 12.90
C ARG A 66 4.79 5.66 11.95
N GLY A 67 6.09 5.40 12.18
CA GLY A 67 7.17 5.81 11.27
C GLY A 67 7.00 5.30 9.84
N VAL A 68 6.65 4.02 9.66
CA VAL A 68 6.37 3.44 8.33
C VAL A 68 5.21 4.15 7.65
N PHE A 69 4.13 4.43 8.38
CA PHE A 69 2.93 5.11 7.84
C PHE A 69 3.13 6.61 7.58
N VAL A 70 4.19 7.21 8.12
CA VAL A 70 4.59 8.59 7.81
C VAL A 70 5.34 8.67 6.47
N LEU A 71 6.11 7.64 6.09
CA LEU A 71 6.88 7.63 4.83
C LEU A 71 6.06 8.03 3.58
N PRO A 72 4.89 7.43 3.30
CA PRO A 72 4.12 7.79 2.10
C PRO A 72 3.52 9.20 2.17
N GLN A 73 3.40 9.82 3.34
CA GLN A 73 2.81 11.17 3.48
C GLN A 73 3.71 12.26 2.91
N GLY A 74 5.02 11.99 2.77
CA GLY A 74 5.96 12.90 2.13
C GLY A 74 5.95 12.83 0.60
N TYR A 75 5.26 11.85 0.00
CA TYR A 75 5.24 11.69 -1.45
C TYR A 75 4.46 12.81 -2.15
N ARG A 76 5.01 13.33 -3.25
CA ARG A 76 4.37 14.33 -4.10
C ARG A 76 4.31 13.83 -5.54
N PHE A 77 3.13 13.83 -6.14
CA PHE A 77 2.97 13.53 -7.56
C PHE A 77 3.35 14.75 -8.39
N LEU A 78 4.44 14.63 -9.17
CA LEU A 78 5.01 15.74 -9.95
C LEU A 78 4.90 15.54 -11.48
N GLY A 79 4.25 14.47 -11.92
CA GLY A 79 4.00 14.22 -13.36
C GLY A 79 5.27 14.12 -14.22
N ILE A 80 6.37 13.64 -13.64
CA ILE A 80 7.64 13.43 -14.37
C ILE A 80 7.66 12.08 -15.08
N ASP A 81 8.29 12.03 -16.25
CA ASP A 81 8.58 10.79 -16.96
C ASP A 81 10.11 10.55 -17.06
N ARG A 82 10.51 9.35 -17.48
CA ARG A 82 11.94 9.02 -17.64
C ARG A 82 12.62 9.85 -18.73
N ALA A 83 11.88 10.35 -19.72
CA ALA A 83 12.44 11.11 -20.83
C ALA A 83 12.77 12.55 -20.40
N SER A 84 11.89 13.18 -19.63
CA SER A 84 12.05 14.49 -19.01
C SER A 84 13.20 14.52 -18.02
N VAL A 85 13.41 13.44 -17.26
CA VAL A 85 14.58 13.35 -16.38
C VAL A 85 15.87 13.27 -17.20
N ARG A 86 15.90 12.52 -18.31
CA ARG A 86 17.07 12.45 -19.21
C ARG A 86 17.37 13.77 -19.93
N ARG A 87 16.34 14.53 -20.30
CA ARG A 87 16.48 15.86 -20.93
C ARG A 87 16.74 16.99 -19.93
N GLN A 88 16.70 16.71 -18.63
CA GLN A 88 16.78 17.70 -17.55
C GLN A 88 15.77 18.85 -17.69
N ASP A 89 14.53 18.50 -18.09
CA ASP A 89 13.42 19.46 -18.23
C ASP A 89 13.15 20.18 -16.89
N GLU A 90 12.50 21.35 -16.94
CA GLU A 90 12.11 22.13 -15.74
C GLU A 90 11.35 21.31 -14.69
N LYS A 91 10.51 20.37 -15.15
CA LYS A 91 9.77 19.44 -14.27
C LYS A 91 10.70 18.52 -13.48
N ALA A 92 11.78 18.05 -14.10
CA ALA A 92 12.76 17.18 -13.47
C ALA A 92 13.57 17.96 -12.42
N GLN A 93 13.98 19.19 -12.74
CA GLN A 93 14.68 20.08 -11.80
C GLN A 93 13.80 20.40 -10.59
N ARG A 94 12.52 20.73 -10.81
CA ARG A 94 11.56 20.94 -9.73
C ARG A 94 11.36 19.70 -8.86
N ALA A 95 11.33 18.51 -9.46
CA ALA A 95 11.21 17.26 -8.71
C ALA A 95 12.44 16.99 -7.85
N GLN A 96 13.64 17.24 -8.37
CA GLN A 96 14.88 17.12 -7.62
C GLN A 96 14.93 18.09 -6.44
N ALA A 97 14.50 19.35 -6.64
CA ALA A 97 14.44 20.34 -5.57
C ALA A 97 13.46 19.97 -4.44
N LEU A 98 12.35 19.29 -4.77
CA LEU A 98 11.31 18.95 -3.80
C LEU A 98 11.50 17.59 -3.12
N MET A 99 12.07 16.61 -3.83
CA MET A 99 12.11 15.20 -3.42
C MET A 99 13.54 14.65 -3.28
N GLY A 100 14.56 15.44 -3.66
CA GLY A 100 15.96 15.04 -3.67
C GLY A 100 16.37 14.29 -4.95
N ASP A 101 17.59 13.77 -4.92
CA ASP A 101 18.21 13.14 -6.09
C ASP A 101 17.62 11.77 -6.41
N LEU A 102 17.39 11.50 -7.70
CA LEU A 102 16.89 10.22 -8.18
C LEU A 102 18.04 9.28 -8.56
N PRO A 103 18.21 8.12 -7.88
CA PRO A 103 19.32 7.21 -8.17
C PRO A 103 19.29 6.66 -9.59
N LEU A 104 20.45 6.66 -10.26
CA LEU A 104 20.57 6.20 -11.65
C LEU A 104 20.12 4.75 -11.84
N ALA A 105 20.39 3.86 -10.88
CA ALA A 105 19.95 2.47 -10.92
C ALA A 105 18.42 2.31 -11.01
N VAL A 106 17.63 3.26 -10.48
CA VAL A 106 16.17 3.26 -10.59
C VAL A 106 15.72 3.79 -11.95
N LEU A 107 16.45 4.76 -12.51
CA LEU A 107 16.22 5.30 -13.85
C LEU A 107 16.56 4.32 -14.95
N SER A 108 17.68 3.61 -14.84
CA SER A 108 18.09 2.53 -15.75
C SER A 108 17.15 1.33 -15.66
N GLY A 109 16.54 1.13 -14.47
CA GLY A 109 15.66 0.01 -14.20
C GLY A 109 16.41 -1.25 -13.75
N GLU A 110 17.71 -1.15 -13.46
CA GLU A 110 18.50 -2.18 -12.78
C GLU A 110 17.97 -2.43 -11.36
N ARG A 111 17.54 -1.37 -10.67
CA ARG A 111 16.86 -1.43 -9.38
C ARG A 111 15.37 -1.23 -9.58
N GLN A 112 14.59 -2.25 -9.23
CA GLN A 112 13.13 -2.22 -9.28
C GLN A 112 12.56 -2.51 -7.90
N ALA A 113 11.34 -2.02 -7.67
CA ALA A 113 10.60 -2.37 -6.47
C ALA A 113 10.29 -3.88 -6.49
N PRO A 114 10.30 -4.59 -5.35
CA PRO A 114 10.04 -6.03 -5.32
C PRO A 114 8.70 -6.44 -5.94
N GLN A 115 7.69 -5.59 -5.82
CA GLN A 115 6.33 -5.83 -6.34
C GLN A 115 6.03 -4.87 -7.49
N VAL A 116 6.83 -4.93 -8.55
CA VAL A 116 6.55 -4.21 -9.80
C VAL A 116 5.38 -4.84 -10.56
N PRO A 117 4.45 -4.03 -11.12
CA PRO A 117 3.43 -4.55 -12.02
C PRO A 117 4.05 -5.30 -13.20
N ARG A 118 3.45 -6.43 -13.56
CA ARG A 118 3.88 -7.20 -14.74
C ARG A 118 3.75 -6.32 -15.98
N LYS A 119 4.86 -6.12 -16.70
CA LYS A 119 4.86 -5.42 -17.99
C LYS A 119 4.14 -6.29 -19.03
N LEU A 120 2.84 -6.07 -19.19
CA LEU A 120 2.06 -6.70 -20.26
C LEU A 120 2.41 -6.01 -21.58
N ARG A 121 3.04 -6.74 -22.51
CA ARG A 121 3.10 -6.32 -23.91
C ARG A 121 1.76 -6.65 -24.53
N PHE A 122 0.91 -5.65 -24.67
CA PHE A 122 -0.30 -5.78 -25.48
C PHE A 122 0.12 -5.87 -26.96
N PRO A 123 -0.37 -6.86 -27.74
CA PRO A 123 -0.19 -6.88 -29.19
C PRO A 123 -0.74 -5.58 -29.79
N GLU A 124 -0.11 -5.05 -30.83
CA GLU A 124 -0.38 -3.70 -31.36
C GLU A 124 -1.86 -3.45 -31.75
N GLY A 125 -2.65 -4.50 -31.97
CA GLY A 125 -4.09 -4.41 -32.24
C GLY A 125 -5.00 -4.17 -31.02
N TYR A 126 -4.57 -4.53 -29.80
CA TYR A 126 -5.43 -4.46 -28.60
C TYR A 126 -5.67 -3.02 -28.11
N ARG A 127 -4.72 -2.10 -28.35
CA ARG A 127 -4.84 -0.68 -27.94
C ARG A 127 -5.98 0.05 -28.65
N LYS A 128 -6.29 -0.32 -29.90
CA LYS A 128 -7.38 0.29 -30.68
C LYS A 128 -8.75 -0.20 -30.21
N ALA A 129 -8.88 -1.51 -29.98
CA ALA A 129 -10.14 -2.11 -29.53
C ALA A 129 -10.59 -1.62 -28.14
N ALA A 130 -9.67 -1.49 -27.17
CA ALA A 130 -10.00 -1.01 -25.83
C ALA A 130 -10.42 0.47 -25.78
N THR A 131 -9.86 1.29 -26.68
CA THR A 131 -10.25 2.71 -26.82
C THR A 131 -11.62 2.82 -27.50
N GLN A 132 -11.92 1.96 -28.47
CA GLN A 132 -13.19 1.95 -29.19
C GLN A 132 -14.35 1.40 -28.33
N ALA A 133 -14.08 0.37 -27.52
CA ALA A 133 -15.06 -0.20 -26.59
C ALA A 133 -15.43 0.75 -25.44
N SER A 134 -14.50 1.58 -24.96
CA SER A 134 -14.78 2.59 -23.92
C SER A 134 -15.59 3.79 -24.45
N LEU A 135 -15.69 3.97 -25.77
CA LEU A 135 -16.50 5.02 -26.41
C LEU A 135 -17.94 4.58 -26.71
N LEU A 136 -18.20 3.28 -26.70
CA LEU A 136 -19.56 2.72 -26.75
C LEU A 136 -20.10 2.67 -25.33
N SER A 137 -20.83 3.71 -24.93
CA SER A 137 -21.67 3.66 -23.73
C SER A 137 -22.62 2.44 -23.82
N PRO A 138 -22.97 1.80 -22.69
CA PRO A 138 -23.89 0.67 -22.71
C PRO A 138 -25.23 1.08 -23.33
N PRO A 139 -25.90 0.21 -24.09
CA PRO A 139 -27.26 0.49 -24.54
C PRO A 139 -28.13 0.77 -23.30
N GLY A 140 -28.84 1.90 -23.33
CA GLY A 140 -29.82 2.24 -22.30
C GLY A 140 -30.90 1.16 -22.21
N PRO A 141 -31.62 1.06 -21.09
CA PRO A 141 -32.63 0.03 -20.91
C PRO A 141 -33.77 0.27 -21.92
N ASP A 142 -33.98 -0.68 -22.83
CA ASP A 142 -35.13 -0.68 -23.74
C ASP A 142 -36.43 -0.80 -22.91
N LEU A 143 -37.13 0.33 -22.80
CA LEU A 143 -38.53 0.42 -22.39
C LEU A 143 -39.41 0.12 -23.61
N GLN A 144 -39.99 -1.07 -23.68
CA GLN A 144 -41.21 -1.39 -24.45
C GLN A 144 -42.03 -2.33 -23.55
N HIS A 145 -42.97 -1.86 -22.72
CA HIS A 145 -44.39 -1.59 -23.02
C HIS A 145 -44.97 -2.34 -24.23
N GLY A 146 -45.93 -3.25 -23.99
CA GLY A 146 -46.91 -3.70 -25.00
C GLY A 146 -47.40 -5.14 -24.90
N GLU A 147 -48.51 -5.34 -24.17
CA GLU A 147 -49.65 -6.24 -24.45
C GLU A 147 -49.44 -7.67 -25.01
N ALA A 148 -49.83 -8.68 -24.23
CA ALA A 148 -51.08 -9.44 -24.40
C ALA A 148 -51.32 -10.37 -23.19
#